data_AF-A0A9Y2JNT7-F1
#
_entry.id   AF-A0A9Y2JNT7-F1
#
_cell.length_a   1.000
_cell.length_b   1.000
_cell.length_c   1.000
_cell.angle_alpha   90.00
_cell.angle_beta   90.00
_cell.angle_gamma   90.00
#
_symmetry.space_group_name_H-M   'P 1'
#
loop_
_entity.id
_entity.type
_entity.pdbx_description
1 polymer ?
#
loop_
_entity_poly.entity_id
_entity_poly.type
_entity_poly.pdbx_seq_one_letter_code
_entity_poly.pdbx_strand_id
1 'polypeptide(L)'
;MRYAISARPRLASTGSRRSSIASWAFSTTATPRWLHVPSTGSSTANWAHRMVHDGETVVDVPAKLSAQVRVFATGNGRKTDPVDAHSVALAALRAPTLARVQVDPELVVMTMLVDLRDELGRARTQTVNRLHRLLTELFPGGAKKFLSATQARALVAAIKPRDIVGKTRRRLAVELIAELETIDKKTKAADKDLRELVIARGSTLLDLHGIGPSGAARLLADVGDIHRFGNRDRFASWNGTAPLDASSGEQQRHRLSRAGNRRINRTLHIMGVVQLRDPTAGRVHFDGKKAAGKTSMEAMRSFKRCLSNVVHARMLADQKRCEAAGPRGHSGTTDAPRVWCRSRCLSPSPGRLEGLIVA
;
A
#
# COMPACT_ATOMS: atom_id res chain seq x y z
N MET A 1 -8.55 -4.68 33.20
CA MET A 1 -8.59 -4.46 31.75
C MET A 1 -8.24 -5.78 31.06
N ARG A 2 -9.24 -6.52 30.56
CA ARG A 2 -9.00 -7.80 29.88
C ARG A 2 -8.47 -7.51 28.47
N TYR A 3 -7.23 -7.92 28.22
CA TYR A 3 -6.65 -7.90 26.89
C TYR A 3 -6.60 -9.31 26.34
N ALA A 4 -7.18 -9.55 25.18
CA ALA A 4 -6.98 -10.81 24.48
C ALA A 4 -6.19 -10.52 23.20
N ILE A 5 -5.15 -11.32 22.98
CA ILE A 5 -4.20 -11.10 21.90
C ILE A 5 -4.23 -12.30 20.99
N SER A 6 -4.54 -12.06 19.73
CA SER A 6 -4.48 -13.08 18.70
C SER A 6 -3.09 -13.09 18.09
N ALA A 7 -2.24 -13.98 18.59
CA ALA A 7 -1.10 -14.48 17.83
C ALA A 7 -1.58 -15.64 16.96
N ARG A 8 -1.06 -15.71 15.72
CA ARG A 8 -1.46 -16.66 14.66
C ARG A 8 -1.88 -18.05 15.19
N PRO A 9 -3.12 -18.51 14.95
CA PRO A 9 -3.35 -19.95 14.96
C PRO A 9 -2.64 -20.55 13.74
N ARG A 10 -1.98 -21.70 13.92
CA ARG A 10 -1.60 -22.54 12.78
C ARG A 10 -2.86 -22.82 11.98
N LEU A 11 -2.81 -22.58 10.67
CA LEU A 11 -3.87 -22.95 9.74
C LEU A 11 -4.14 -24.46 9.86
N ALA A 12 -5.21 -24.83 10.55
CA ALA A 12 -5.90 -26.09 10.36
C ALA A 12 -7.26 -25.74 9.72
N SER A 13 -7.37 -25.99 8.42
CA SER A 13 -8.61 -25.92 7.67
C SER A 13 -9.55 -27.02 8.17
N THR A 14 -10.53 -26.68 9.00
CA THR A 14 -11.80 -27.43 9.14
C THR A 14 -12.73 -26.67 10.09
N GLY A 15 -14.01 -26.55 9.72
CA GLY A 15 -15.04 -25.74 10.37
C GLY A 15 -15.48 -26.17 11.77
N SER A 16 -14.60 -26.74 12.59
CA SER A 16 -14.91 -27.12 13.96
C SER A 16 -13.67 -26.99 14.84
N ARG A 17 -13.53 -25.83 15.49
CA ARG A 17 -12.87 -25.60 16.80
C ARG A 17 -12.79 -24.10 17.07
N ARG A 18 -13.64 -23.63 17.99
CA ARG A 18 -13.57 -22.30 18.65
C ARG A 18 -12.42 -22.19 19.67
N SER A 19 -11.38 -23.01 19.59
CA SER A 19 -10.48 -23.26 20.73
C SER A 19 -9.03 -23.42 20.30
N SER A 20 -8.44 -22.33 19.78
CA SER A 20 -6.98 -22.11 19.79
C SER A 20 -6.65 -20.61 19.68
N ILE A 21 -7.41 -19.75 20.37
CA ILE A 21 -6.95 -18.40 20.68
C ILE A 21 -6.19 -18.54 21.99
N ALA A 22 -4.91 -18.17 22.01
CA ALA A 22 -4.22 -17.97 23.28
C ALA A 22 -4.89 -16.77 23.99
N SER A 23 -5.93 -17.05 24.78
CA SER A 23 -6.62 -16.03 25.57
C SER A 23 -5.78 -15.72 26.79
N TRP A 24 -4.97 -14.68 26.71
CA TRP A 24 -4.20 -14.16 27.85
C TRP A 24 -5.04 -13.15 28.62
N ALA A 25 -6.09 -13.61 29.30
CA ALA A 25 -6.98 -12.73 30.06
C ALA A 25 -6.26 -12.17 31.31
N PHE A 26 -5.78 -10.92 31.23
CA PHE A 26 -5.41 -10.16 32.42
C PHE A 26 -6.69 -9.70 33.14
N SER A 27 -6.98 -10.32 34.28
CA SER A 27 -8.18 -10.06 35.09
C SER A 27 -8.14 -8.65 35.70
N THR A 28 -9.19 -7.84 35.45
CA THR A 28 -9.72 -6.78 36.31
C THR A 28 -10.97 -6.21 35.62
N THR A 29 -12.15 -6.62 36.14
CA THR A 29 -13.48 -5.96 36.20
C THR A 29 -14.01 -4.97 35.13
N ALA A 30 -13.46 -4.89 33.91
CA ALA A 30 -14.02 -4.04 32.85
C ALA A 30 -14.07 -4.75 31.48
N THR A 31 -14.98 -4.28 30.61
CA THR A 31 -15.26 -4.75 29.24
C THR A 31 -14.00 -5.17 28.46
N PRO A 32 -14.01 -6.33 27.78
CA PRO A 32 -12.82 -6.84 27.08
C PRO A 32 -12.40 -5.91 25.94
N ARG A 33 -11.08 -5.65 25.83
CA ARG A 33 -10.47 -4.93 24.72
C ARG A 33 -9.52 -5.87 23.99
N TRP A 34 -9.75 -6.09 22.71
CA TRP A 34 -8.90 -6.91 21.86
C TRP A 34 -7.74 -6.10 21.31
N LEU A 35 -6.57 -6.73 21.22
CA LEU A 35 -5.38 -6.08 20.70
C LEU A 35 -5.01 -6.67 19.35
N HIS A 36 -4.80 -5.78 18.40
CA HIS A 36 -4.35 -6.12 17.07
C HIS A 36 -3.02 -5.42 16.81
N VAL A 37 -2.06 -6.14 16.24
CA VAL A 37 -0.85 -5.54 15.68
C VAL A 37 -1.08 -5.40 14.18
N PRO A 38 -1.15 -4.17 13.63
CA PRO A 38 -1.30 -3.98 12.20
C PRO A 38 -0.13 -4.65 11.48
N SER A 39 -0.43 -5.69 10.71
CA SER A 39 0.51 -6.26 9.78
C SER A 39 0.30 -5.64 8.39
N THR A 40 1.37 -5.55 7.63
CA THR A 40 1.34 -5.09 6.23
C THR A 40 0.77 -6.21 5.34
N GLY A 41 -0.35 -6.82 5.68
CA GLY A 41 -0.96 -7.91 4.91
C GLY A 41 -2.43 -8.15 5.26
N SER A 42 -3.20 -8.60 4.29
CA SER A 42 -4.66 -8.80 4.39
C SER A 42 -5.09 -9.80 5.47
N SER A 43 -4.27 -10.81 5.78
CA SER A 43 -4.69 -11.92 6.65
C SER A 43 -4.93 -11.53 8.12
N THR A 44 -4.13 -10.65 8.73
CA THR A 44 -4.38 -10.22 10.12
C THR A 44 -5.45 -9.13 10.20
N ALA A 45 -5.53 -8.26 9.17
CA ALA A 45 -6.56 -7.23 9.06
C ALA A 45 -7.96 -7.86 9.00
N ASN A 46 -8.13 -8.98 8.29
CA ASN A 46 -9.40 -9.70 8.22
C ASN A 46 -9.92 -10.15 9.60
N TRP A 47 -9.02 -10.53 10.49
CA TRP A 47 -9.40 -10.99 11.82
C TRP A 47 -9.83 -9.84 12.73
N ALA A 48 -9.09 -8.73 12.69
CA ALA A 48 -9.50 -7.49 13.36
C ALA A 48 -10.85 -6.98 12.85
N HIS A 49 -11.09 -7.03 11.53
CA HIS A 49 -12.38 -6.64 10.95
C HIS A 49 -13.51 -7.55 11.41
N ARG A 50 -13.27 -8.87 11.46
CA ARG A 50 -14.27 -9.82 11.95
C ARG A 50 -14.65 -9.55 13.40
N MET A 51 -13.68 -9.25 14.26
CA MET A 51 -13.93 -8.90 15.65
C MET A 51 -14.74 -7.62 15.80
N VAL A 52 -14.38 -6.58 15.04
CA VAL A 52 -15.16 -5.32 15.04
C VAL A 52 -16.59 -5.58 14.56
N HIS A 53 -16.78 -6.42 13.54
CA HIS A 53 -18.10 -6.84 13.07
C HIS A 53 -18.89 -7.61 14.15
N ASP A 54 -18.21 -8.45 14.92
CA ASP A 54 -18.82 -9.21 16.03
C ASP A 54 -19.08 -8.32 17.28
N GLY A 55 -18.87 -6.99 17.19
CA GLY A 55 -19.16 -6.02 18.25
C GLY A 55 -18.02 -5.79 19.24
N GLU A 56 -16.86 -6.38 18.99
CA GLU A 56 -15.72 -6.33 19.91
C GLU A 56 -14.87 -5.06 19.72
N THR A 57 -14.37 -4.49 20.83
CA THR A 57 -13.47 -3.33 20.76
C THR A 57 -12.05 -3.77 20.45
N VAL A 58 -11.57 -3.49 19.23
CA VAL A 58 -10.19 -3.78 18.82
C VAL A 58 -9.34 -2.52 18.82
N VAL A 59 -8.12 -2.60 19.36
CA VAL A 59 -7.15 -1.50 19.43
C VAL A 59 -5.91 -1.86 18.62
N ASP A 60 -5.45 -0.94 17.79
CA ASP A 60 -4.23 -1.09 17.00
C ASP A 60 -2.99 -0.73 17.83
N VAL A 61 -2.11 -1.72 18.02
CA VAL A 61 -0.82 -1.58 18.70
C VAL A 61 0.30 -1.55 17.66
N PRO A 62 0.99 -0.42 17.45
CA PRO A 62 2.09 -0.35 16.50
C PRO A 62 3.18 -1.37 16.83
N ALA A 63 3.62 -2.14 15.83
CA ALA A 63 4.65 -3.17 16.00
C ALA A 63 5.98 -2.62 16.57
N LYS A 64 6.30 -1.35 16.34
CA LYS A 64 7.46 -0.69 16.93
C LYS A 64 7.32 -0.52 18.45
N LEU A 65 6.12 -0.22 18.92
CA LEU A 65 5.84 0.02 20.34
C LEU A 65 5.90 -1.31 21.10
N SER A 66 5.31 -2.39 20.56
CA SER A 66 5.49 -3.74 21.14
C SER A 66 6.93 -4.23 21.05
N ALA A 67 7.67 -3.90 19.99
CA ALA A 67 9.09 -4.23 19.89
C ALA A 67 9.94 -3.50 20.95
N GLN A 68 9.64 -2.24 21.26
CA GLN A 68 10.33 -1.49 22.33
C GLN A 68 10.07 -2.11 23.69
N VAL A 69 8.83 -2.48 24.00
CA VAL A 69 8.49 -3.19 25.24
C VAL A 69 9.28 -4.49 25.37
N ARG A 70 9.42 -5.24 24.26
CA ARG A 70 10.20 -6.50 24.25
C ARG A 70 11.68 -6.31 24.56
N VAL A 71 12.29 -5.17 24.17
CA VAL A 71 13.71 -4.88 24.47
C VAL A 71 13.95 -4.77 25.98
N PHE A 72 12.96 -4.29 26.73
CA PHE A 72 13.04 -4.16 28.19
C PHE A 72 12.58 -5.41 28.94
N ALA A 73 12.18 -6.48 28.24
CA ALA A 73 11.82 -7.74 28.88
C ALA A 73 13.08 -8.48 29.34
N THR A 74 13.07 -8.99 30.57
CA THR A 74 14.21 -9.66 31.24
C THR A 74 14.60 -11.03 30.67
N GLY A 75 14.02 -11.46 29.54
CA GLY A 75 14.30 -12.74 28.89
C GLY A 75 15.35 -12.66 27.78
N ASN A 76 15.70 -13.81 27.18
CA ASN A 76 16.76 -13.95 26.18
C ASN A 76 16.48 -13.28 24.81
N GLY A 77 15.52 -12.34 24.72
CA GLY A 77 15.16 -11.63 23.49
C GLY A 77 14.57 -12.49 22.37
N ARG A 78 14.39 -13.80 22.58
CA ARG A 78 13.83 -14.71 21.58
C ARG A 78 12.39 -14.32 21.28
N LYS A 79 12.10 -14.12 19.98
CA LYS A 79 10.75 -13.84 19.52
C LYS A 79 9.93 -15.13 19.53
N THR A 80 9.02 -15.23 20.48
CA THR A 80 8.00 -16.30 20.56
C THR A 80 6.62 -15.66 20.58
N ASP A 81 5.60 -16.38 20.10
CA ASP A 81 4.22 -15.87 20.08
C ASP A 81 3.72 -15.42 21.47
N PRO A 82 4.00 -16.13 22.59
CA PRO A 82 3.65 -15.67 23.93
C PRO A 82 4.33 -14.37 24.35
N VAL A 83 5.61 -14.19 24.01
CA VAL A 83 6.37 -12.98 24.34
C VAL A 83 5.89 -11.80 23.51
N ASP A 84 5.55 -12.02 22.23
CA ASP A 84 4.99 -10.98 21.37
C ASP A 84 3.62 -10.56 21.88
N ALA A 85 2.77 -11.52 22.28
CA ALA A 85 1.51 -11.23 22.92
C ALA A 85 1.69 -10.37 24.19
N HIS A 86 2.48 -10.83 25.15
CA HIS A 86 2.71 -10.08 26.38
C HIS A 86 3.21 -8.65 26.13
N SER A 87 4.13 -8.48 25.17
CA SER A 87 4.66 -7.18 24.77
C SER A 87 3.59 -6.27 24.17
N VAL A 88 2.65 -6.83 23.41
CA VAL A 88 1.50 -6.12 22.83
C VAL A 88 0.50 -5.69 23.92
N ALA A 89 0.23 -6.54 24.91
CA ALA A 89 -0.61 -6.19 26.06
C ALA A 89 -0.02 -5.03 26.87
N LEU A 90 1.25 -5.14 27.25
CA LEU A 90 1.95 -4.10 27.98
C LEU A 90 2.02 -2.77 27.21
N ALA A 91 2.30 -2.85 25.91
CA ALA A 91 2.25 -1.71 25.00
C ALA A 91 0.88 -1.01 25.03
N ALA A 92 -0.21 -1.78 24.96
CA ALA A 92 -1.56 -1.24 24.98
C ALA A 92 -1.99 -0.68 26.34
N LEU A 93 -1.50 -1.24 27.43
CA LEU A 93 -1.71 -0.73 28.79
C LEU A 93 -1.06 0.64 29.00
N ARG A 94 0.14 0.82 28.45
CA ARG A 94 0.97 2.01 28.69
C ARG A 94 0.76 3.11 27.65
N ALA A 95 0.03 2.84 26.57
CA ALA A 95 -0.30 3.81 25.54
C ALA A 95 -1.81 4.12 25.53
N PRO A 96 -2.28 5.14 26.29
CA PRO A 96 -3.70 5.47 26.38
C PRO A 96 -4.28 6.02 25.07
N THR A 97 -3.43 6.51 24.16
CA THR A 97 -3.80 7.18 22.90
C THR A 97 -3.84 6.24 21.69
N LEU A 98 -3.87 4.93 21.90
CA LEU A 98 -3.96 3.99 20.77
C LEU A 98 -5.31 4.08 20.06
N ALA A 99 -5.25 4.11 18.73
CA ALA A 99 -6.42 4.17 17.89
C ALA A 99 -7.24 2.88 18.00
N ARG A 100 -8.57 3.03 18.07
CA ARG A 100 -9.49 1.91 17.86
C ARG A 100 -9.50 1.58 16.38
N VAL A 101 -9.53 0.29 16.05
CA VAL A 101 -9.71 -0.16 14.67
C VAL A 101 -11.10 0.30 14.22
N GLN A 102 -11.14 1.04 13.12
CA GLN A 102 -12.37 1.40 12.43
C GLN A 102 -12.35 0.68 11.08
N VAL A 103 -13.41 -0.07 10.78
CA VAL A 103 -13.53 -0.80 9.53
C VAL A 103 -14.29 0.09 8.55
N ASP A 104 -13.57 0.64 7.58
CA ASP A 104 -14.17 1.33 6.42
C ASP A 104 -14.29 0.32 5.28
N PRO A 105 -15.51 -0.15 4.93
CA PRO A 105 -15.70 -1.17 3.91
C PRO A 105 -15.09 -0.82 2.55
N GLU A 106 -15.12 0.46 2.15
CA GLU A 106 -14.56 0.89 0.87
C GLU A 106 -13.03 0.73 0.86
N LEU A 107 -12.35 1.11 1.95
CA LEU A 107 -10.90 0.93 2.08
C LEU A 107 -10.50 -0.55 2.12
N VAL A 108 -11.35 -1.41 2.70
CA VAL A 108 -11.14 -2.87 2.68
C VAL A 108 -11.21 -3.40 1.25
N VAL A 109 -12.25 -3.01 0.49
CA VAL A 109 -12.40 -3.40 -0.93
C VAL A 109 -11.22 -2.88 -1.76
N MET A 110 -10.81 -1.61 -1.57
CA MET A 110 -9.62 -1.07 -2.21
C MET A 110 -8.36 -1.90 -1.88
N THR A 111 -8.18 -2.29 -0.62
CA THR A 111 -7.04 -3.14 -0.21
C THR A 111 -7.02 -4.44 -1.00
N MET A 112 -8.15 -5.14 -1.07
CA MET A 112 -8.29 -6.41 -1.79
C MET A 112 -7.97 -6.27 -3.28
N LEU A 113 -8.53 -5.24 -3.93
CA LEU A 113 -8.33 -5.01 -5.36
C LEU A 113 -6.91 -4.55 -5.71
N VAL A 114 -6.28 -3.72 -4.88
CA VAL A 114 -4.88 -3.30 -5.11
C VAL A 114 -3.92 -4.47 -4.90
N ASP A 115 -4.17 -5.34 -3.92
CA ASP A 115 -3.37 -6.56 -3.71
C ASP A 115 -3.49 -7.52 -4.90
N LEU A 116 -4.72 -7.76 -5.39
CA LEU A 116 -4.96 -8.51 -6.62
C LEU A 116 -4.21 -7.90 -7.81
N ARG A 117 -4.27 -6.57 -7.99
CA ARG A 117 -3.57 -5.88 -9.07
C ARG A 117 -2.05 -6.07 -8.98
N ASP A 118 -1.48 -6.00 -7.78
CA ASP A 118 -0.06 -6.25 -7.55
C ASP A 118 0.33 -7.72 -7.84
N GLU A 119 -0.55 -8.68 -7.53
CA GLU A 119 -0.39 -10.09 -7.89
C GLU A 119 -0.41 -10.29 -9.41
N LEU A 120 -1.39 -9.71 -10.09
CA LEU A 120 -1.48 -9.74 -11.56
C LEU A 120 -0.22 -9.14 -12.21
N GLY A 121 0.32 -8.05 -11.67
CA GLY A 121 1.57 -7.46 -12.15
C GLY A 121 2.79 -8.39 -12.02
N ARG A 122 2.87 -9.14 -10.90
CA ARG A 122 3.91 -10.17 -10.70
C ARG A 122 3.73 -11.34 -11.66
N ALA A 123 2.52 -11.86 -11.78
CA ALA A 123 2.18 -12.93 -12.71
C ALA A 123 2.53 -12.53 -14.14
N ARG A 124 2.13 -11.33 -14.58
CA ARG A 124 2.48 -10.78 -15.90
C ARG A 124 3.98 -10.81 -16.16
N THR A 125 4.77 -10.34 -15.20
CA THR A 125 6.24 -10.30 -15.32
C THR A 125 6.82 -11.71 -15.45
N GLN A 126 6.32 -12.65 -14.65
CA GLN A 126 6.73 -14.05 -14.71
C GLN A 126 6.39 -14.70 -16.05
N THR A 127 5.17 -14.49 -16.56
CA THR A 127 4.71 -15.01 -17.85
C THR A 127 5.54 -14.43 -19.00
N VAL A 128 5.82 -13.12 -19.00
CA VAL A 128 6.69 -12.48 -20.00
C VAL A 128 8.10 -13.05 -19.96
N ASN A 129 8.68 -13.27 -18.78
CA ASN A 129 10.02 -13.85 -18.66
C ASN A 129 10.07 -15.30 -19.17
N ARG A 130 9.06 -16.12 -18.86
CA ARG A 130 8.93 -17.49 -19.38
C ARG A 130 8.80 -17.51 -20.91
N LEU A 131 7.98 -16.62 -21.45
CA LEU A 131 7.79 -16.44 -22.88
C LEU A 131 9.08 -15.98 -23.56
N HIS A 132 9.79 -15.01 -22.98
CA HIS A 132 11.05 -14.51 -23.50
C HIS A 132 12.11 -15.61 -23.61
N ARG A 133 12.21 -16.50 -22.62
CA ARG A 133 13.11 -17.67 -22.67
C ARG A 133 12.81 -18.60 -23.86
N LEU A 134 11.54 -18.87 -24.12
CA LEU A 134 11.15 -19.68 -25.29
C LEU A 134 11.44 -18.96 -26.60
N LEU A 135 11.21 -17.64 -26.65
CA LEU A 135 11.49 -16.84 -27.84
C LEU A 135 13.00 -16.78 -28.14
N THR A 136 13.87 -16.70 -27.13
CA THR A 136 15.32 -16.74 -27.36
C THR A 136 15.82 -18.07 -27.91
N GLU A 137 15.13 -19.17 -27.61
CA GLU A 137 15.43 -20.49 -28.16
C GLU A 137 14.83 -20.70 -29.57
N LEU A 138 13.81 -19.92 -29.94
CA LEU A 138 13.14 -19.99 -31.24
C LEU A 138 13.73 -19.02 -32.28
N PHE A 139 14.28 -17.88 -31.84
CA PHE A 139 14.79 -16.83 -32.73
C PHE A 139 16.32 -16.69 -32.64
N PRO A 140 17.06 -16.94 -33.74
CA PRO A 140 18.45 -16.53 -33.81
C PRO A 140 18.53 -15.00 -33.73
N GLY A 141 19.26 -14.48 -32.73
CA GLY A 141 19.29 -13.04 -32.39
C GLY A 141 18.35 -12.63 -31.24
N GLY A 142 17.54 -13.55 -30.73
CA GLY A 142 16.67 -13.35 -29.57
C GLY A 142 15.43 -12.49 -29.84
N ALA A 143 14.73 -12.13 -28.78
CA ALA A 143 13.55 -11.26 -28.84
C ALA A 143 13.74 -10.01 -27.98
N LYS A 144 12.88 -9.01 -28.16
CA LYS A 144 12.88 -7.84 -27.27
C LYS A 144 12.52 -8.28 -25.83
N LYS A 145 13.13 -7.64 -24.83
CA LYS A 145 12.85 -7.91 -23.41
C LYS A 145 11.45 -7.44 -22.98
N PHE A 146 10.99 -6.34 -23.58
CA PHE A 146 9.65 -5.79 -23.34
C PHE A 146 8.76 -6.11 -24.53
N LEU A 147 7.80 -7.01 -24.33
CA LEU A 147 6.87 -7.45 -25.36
C LEU A 147 5.44 -7.31 -24.85
N SER A 148 4.56 -6.76 -25.70
CA SER A 148 3.11 -6.93 -25.54
C SER A 148 2.69 -8.32 -26.03
N ALA A 149 1.54 -8.80 -25.58
CA ALA A 149 0.96 -10.04 -26.09
C ALA A 149 0.80 -10.01 -27.63
N THR A 150 0.36 -8.88 -28.18
CA THR A 150 0.23 -8.66 -29.62
C THR A 150 1.57 -8.77 -30.35
N GLN A 151 2.63 -8.16 -29.82
CA GLN A 151 3.98 -8.25 -30.40
C GLN A 151 4.50 -9.69 -30.36
N ALA A 152 4.32 -10.37 -29.23
CA ALA A 152 4.73 -11.77 -29.10
C ALA A 152 3.96 -12.69 -30.05
N ARG A 153 2.66 -12.45 -30.23
CA ARG A 153 1.81 -13.17 -31.18
C ARG A 153 2.30 -12.99 -32.62
N ALA A 154 2.62 -11.76 -33.02
CA ALA A 154 3.18 -11.47 -34.34
C ALA A 154 4.51 -12.20 -34.58
N LEU A 155 5.40 -12.22 -33.59
CA LEU A 155 6.66 -12.96 -33.67
C LEU A 155 6.40 -14.46 -33.86
N VAL A 156 5.63 -15.09 -32.98
CA VAL A 156 5.37 -16.54 -33.03
C VAL A 156 4.64 -16.97 -34.32
N ALA A 157 3.85 -16.07 -34.91
CA ALA A 157 3.19 -16.32 -36.20
C ALA A 157 4.17 -16.39 -37.38
N ALA A 158 5.27 -15.64 -37.34
CA ALA A 158 6.27 -15.62 -38.40
C ALA A 158 7.11 -16.90 -38.48
N ILE A 159 7.15 -17.71 -37.41
CA ILE A 159 7.96 -18.92 -37.33
C ILE A 159 7.13 -20.18 -37.61
N LYS A 160 7.70 -21.07 -38.44
CA LYS A 160 7.15 -22.40 -38.76
C LYS A 160 8.23 -23.48 -38.53
N PRO A 161 8.44 -23.91 -37.28
CA PRO A 161 9.44 -24.94 -36.96
C PRO A 161 9.04 -26.27 -37.59
N ARG A 162 10.03 -27.01 -38.12
CA ARG A 162 9.80 -28.31 -38.76
C ARG A 162 9.97 -29.46 -37.78
N ASP A 163 10.87 -29.32 -36.82
CA ASP A 163 11.21 -30.31 -35.81
C ASP A 163 10.21 -30.36 -34.63
N ILE A 164 10.19 -31.50 -33.92
CA ILE A 164 9.26 -31.74 -32.81
C ILE A 164 9.51 -30.76 -31.65
N VAL A 165 10.78 -30.42 -31.38
CA VAL A 165 11.15 -29.53 -30.27
C VAL A 165 10.68 -28.11 -30.55
N GLY A 166 10.97 -27.58 -31.75
CA GLY A 166 10.52 -26.28 -32.21
C GLY A 166 8.99 -26.16 -32.24
N LYS A 167 8.29 -27.18 -32.73
CA LYS A 167 6.82 -27.23 -32.70
C LYS A 167 6.27 -27.17 -31.26
N THR A 168 6.90 -27.89 -30.33
CA THR A 168 6.53 -27.89 -28.91
C THR A 168 6.78 -26.52 -28.26
N ARG A 169 7.95 -25.92 -28.49
CA ARG A 169 8.29 -24.56 -28.01
C ARG A 169 7.28 -23.52 -28.52
N ARG A 170 6.92 -23.60 -29.80
CA ARG A 170 5.91 -22.73 -30.40
C ARG A 170 4.54 -22.90 -29.73
N ARG A 171 4.09 -24.13 -29.48
CA ARG A 171 2.84 -24.41 -28.77
C ARG A 171 2.83 -23.77 -27.37
N LEU A 172 3.88 -24.01 -26.58
CA LEU A 172 4.01 -23.43 -25.23
C LEU A 172 4.06 -21.89 -25.26
N ALA A 173 4.71 -21.31 -26.27
CA ALA A 173 4.73 -19.85 -26.44
C ALA A 173 3.32 -19.29 -26.70
N VAL A 174 2.51 -19.98 -27.51
CA VAL A 174 1.10 -19.59 -27.76
C VAL A 174 0.25 -19.68 -26.49
N GLU A 175 0.42 -20.72 -25.68
CA GLU A 175 -0.27 -20.86 -24.38
C GLU A 175 0.09 -19.70 -23.43
N LEU A 176 1.37 -19.36 -23.30
CA LEU A 176 1.82 -18.23 -22.47
C LEU A 176 1.31 -16.88 -22.99
N ILE A 177 1.16 -16.72 -24.31
CA ILE A 177 0.56 -15.51 -24.89
C ILE A 177 -0.91 -15.39 -24.50
N ALA A 178 -1.68 -16.49 -24.56
CA ALA A 178 -3.09 -16.50 -24.13
C ALA A 178 -3.24 -16.21 -22.62
N GLU A 179 -2.35 -16.76 -21.80
CA GLU A 179 -2.27 -16.44 -20.37
C GLU A 179 -1.98 -14.94 -20.15
N LEU A 180 -1.00 -14.39 -20.88
CA LEU A 180 -0.65 -12.98 -20.81
C LEU A 180 -1.81 -12.05 -21.19
N GLU A 181 -2.57 -12.38 -22.25
CA GLU A 181 -3.77 -11.64 -22.66
C GLU A 181 -4.85 -11.65 -21.56
N THR A 182 -5.00 -12.78 -20.87
CA THR A 182 -5.94 -12.92 -19.75
C THR A 182 -5.51 -12.05 -18.57
N ILE A 183 -4.22 -12.06 -18.21
CA ILE A 183 -3.67 -11.23 -17.14
C ILE A 183 -3.81 -9.74 -17.47
N ASP A 184 -3.54 -9.34 -18.72
CA ASP A 184 -3.68 -7.95 -19.17
C ASP A 184 -5.15 -7.49 -19.09
N LYS A 185 -6.11 -8.34 -19.47
CA LYS A 185 -7.56 -8.05 -19.31
C LYS A 185 -7.95 -7.87 -17.85
N LYS A 186 -7.54 -8.79 -16.97
CA LYS A 186 -7.82 -8.71 -15.52
C LYS A 186 -7.18 -7.47 -14.89
N THR A 187 -5.97 -7.10 -15.33
CA THR A 187 -5.28 -5.89 -14.85
C THR A 187 -6.07 -4.63 -15.21
N LYS A 188 -6.55 -4.53 -16.45
CA LYS A 188 -7.39 -3.40 -16.90
C LYS A 188 -8.71 -3.31 -16.13
N ALA A 189 -9.35 -4.45 -15.87
CA ALA A 189 -10.58 -4.49 -15.06
C ALA A 189 -10.30 -3.98 -13.64
N ALA A 190 -9.27 -4.51 -12.97
CA ALA A 190 -8.90 -4.06 -11.63
C ALA A 190 -8.53 -2.57 -11.58
N ASP A 191 -7.76 -2.05 -12.56
CA ASP A 191 -7.44 -0.62 -12.62
C ASP A 191 -8.68 0.25 -12.85
N LYS A 192 -9.69 -0.23 -13.58
CA LYS A 192 -11.00 0.44 -13.75
C LYS A 192 -11.77 0.48 -12.44
N ASP A 193 -11.95 -0.66 -11.78
CA ASP A 193 -12.70 -0.76 -10.51
C ASP A 193 -12.05 0.13 -9.43
N LEU A 194 -10.72 0.11 -9.35
CA LEU A 194 -9.96 0.97 -8.44
C LEU A 194 -10.16 2.46 -8.75
N ARG A 195 -10.20 2.84 -10.03
CA ARG A 195 -10.44 4.23 -10.44
C ARG A 195 -11.81 4.69 -9.99
N GLU A 196 -12.84 3.87 -10.21
CA GLU A 196 -14.22 4.17 -9.81
C GLU A 196 -14.34 4.34 -8.30
N LEU A 197 -13.73 3.46 -7.50
CA LEU A 197 -13.71 3.58 -6.05
C LEU A 197 -12.99 4.85 -5.55
N VAL A 198 -11.85 5.20 -6.16
CA VAL A 198 -11.09 6.42 -5.78
C VAL A 198 -11.91 7.68 -6.06
N ILE A 199 -12.58 7.74 -7.21
CA ILE A 199 -13.44 8.87 -7.60
C ILE A 199 -14.69 8.92 -6.71
N ALA A 200 -15.34 7.79 -6.46
CA ALA A 200 -16.54 7.72 -5.62
C ALA A 200 -16.27 8.22 -4.19
N ARG A 201 -15.07 7.95 -3.67
CA ARG A 201 -14.62 8.47 -2.36
C ARG A 201 -14.34 9.99 -2.37
N GLY A 202 -14.36 10.65 -3.52
CA GLY A 202 -14.05 12.07 -3.67
C GLY A 202 -12.56 12.40 -3.56
N SER A 203 -11.68 11.41 -3.71
CA SER A 203 -10.24 11.66 -3.65
C SER A 203 -9.72 12.22 -4.97
N THR A 204 -8.91 13.26 -4.85
CA THR A 204 -8.31 13.96 -5.99
C THR A 204 -6.86 13.50 -6.24
N LEU A 205 -6.45 12.37 -5.66
CA LEU A 205 -5.11 11.79 -5.83
C LEU A 205 -4.77 11.41 -7.28
N LEU A 206 -5.78 11.12 -8.11
CA LEU A 206 -5.59 10.78 -9.53
C LEU A 206 -5.14 11.97 -10.39
N ASP A 207 -5.29 13.19 -9.89
CA ASP A 207 -4.83 14.39 -10.61
C ASP A 207 -3.33 14.64 -10.38
N LEU A 208 -2.73 13.94 -9.42
CA LEU A 208 -1.29 14.01 -9.21
C LEU A 208 -0.57 13.27 -10.34
N HIS A 209 0.25 14.00 -11.10
CA HIS A 209 1.03 13.41 -12.17
C HIS A 209 1.91 12.25 -11.67
N GLY A 210 1.84 11.10 -12.34
CA GLY A 210 2.57 9.88 -11.96
C GLY A 210 1.83 8.96 -10.97
N ILE A 211 0.65 9.34 -10.46
CA ILE A 211 -0.20 8.45 -9.67
C ILE A 211 -1.32 7.87 -10.55
N GLY A 212 -1.35 6.54 -10.68
CA GLY A 212 -2.46 5.81 -11.30
C GLY A 212 -3.46 5.25 -10.28
N PRO A 213 -4.56 4.61 -10.74
CA PRO A 213 -5.61 4.04 -9.88
C PRO A 213 -5.10 3.15 -8.76
N SER A 214 -4.24 2.19 -9.09
CA SER A 214 -3.60 1.31 -8.10
C SER A 214 -2.75 2.05 -7.07
N GLY A 215 -2.03 3.10 -7.48
CA GLY A 215 -1.24 3.92 -6.56
C GLY A 215 -2.10 4.76 -5.63
N ALA A 216 -3.13 5.41 -6.16
CA ALA A 216 -4.08 6.21 -5.39
C ALA A 216 -4.85 5.34 -4.38
N ALA A 217 -5.39 4.22 -4.82
CA ALA A 217 -6.08 3.29 -3.94
C ALA A 217 -5.14 2.68 -2.89
N ARG A 218 -3.87 2.38 -3.23
CA ARG A 218 -2.87 1.93 -2.24
C ARG A 218 -2.64 2.98 -1.16
N LEU A 219 -2.54 4.25 -1.55
CA LEU A 219 -2.41 5.38 -0.61
C LEU A 219 -3.62 5.42 0.32
N LEU A 220 -4.83 5.48 -0.22
CA LEU A 220 -6.05 5.54 0.59
C LEU A 220 -6.19 4.34 1.54
N ALA A 221 -5.98 3.12 1.04
CA ALA A 221 -6.12 1.88 1.80
C ALA A 221 -5.10 1.76 2.96
N ASP A 222 -3.81 1.95 2.69
CA ASP A 222 -2.77 1.78 3.72
C ASP A 222 -2.70 2.97 4.69
N VAL A 223 -3.03 4.18 4.22
CA VAL A 223 -3.03 5.40 5.03
C VAL A 223 -4.28 5.48 5.88
N GLY A 224 -5.46 5.17 5.34
CA GLY A 224 -6.73 5.41 6.01
C GLY A 224 -6.89 6.89 6.34
N ASP A 225 -7.19 7.18 7.61
CA ASP A 225 -7.26 8.54 8.12
C ASP A 225 -5.87 9.23 8.13
N ILE A 226 -5.74 10.34 7.40
CA ILE A 226 -4.48 11.09 7.34
C ILE A 226 -4.18 11.83 8.65
N HIS A 227 -5.21 12.16 9.46
CA HIS A 227 -5.04 12.89 10.72
C HIS A 227 -4.32 12.08 11.80
N ARG A 228 -4.21 10.75 11.63
CA ARG A 228 -3.35 9.91 12.48
C ARG A 228 -1.87 10.34 12.43
N PHE A 229 -1.47 11.06 11.38
CA PHE A 229 -0.15 11.67 11.28
C PHE A 229 -0.24 13.14 11.70
N GLY A 230 0.22 13.46 12.91
CA GLY A 230 0.18 14.83 13.42
C GLY A 230 0.92 15.87 12.55
N ASN A 231 1.86 15.45 11.69
CA ASN A 231 2.48 16.32 10.69
C ASN A 231 3.07 15.53 9.50
N ARG A 232 3.50 16.29 8.48
CA ARG A 232 4.12 15.76 7.25
C ARG A 232 5.38 14.92 7.49
N ASP A 233 6.13 15.21 8.56
CA ASP A 233 7.37 14.51 8.88
C ASP A 233 7.11 13.15 9.51
N ARG A 234 6.06 13.02 10.34
CA ARG A 234 5.59 11.73 10.86
C ARG A 234 5.10 10.84 9.72
N PHE A 235 4.39 11.39 8.74
CA PHE A 235 3.99 10.67 7.53
C PHE A 235 5.22 10.17 6.74
N ALA A 236 6.22 11.04 6.55
CA ALA A 236 7.45 10.68 5.86
C ALA A 236 8.28 9.62 6.59
N SER A 237 8.32 9.66 7.92
CA SER A 237 8.97 8.63 8.73
C SER A 237 8.25 7.29 8.62
N TRP A 238 6.90 7.31 8.66
CA TRP A 238 6.08 6.11 8.49
C TRP A 238 6.20 5.49 7.10
N ASN A 239 6.22 6.29 6.03
CA ASN A 239 6.37 5.78 4.66
C ASN A 239 7.84 5.58 4.22
N GLY A 240 8.81 5.83 5.11
CA GLY A 240 10.23 5.59 4.87
C GLY A 240 10.89 6.57 3.88
N THR A 241 10.33 7.76 3.69
CA THR A 241 10.95 8.85 2.91
C THR A 241 11.66 9.90 3.75
N ALA A 242 11.50 9.87 5.08
CA ALA A 242 12.25 10.73 5.97
C ALA A 242 13.78 10.49 5.80
N PRO A 243 14.58 11.56 5.65
CA PRO A 243 16.03 11.43 5.64
C PRO A 243 16.49 10.87 6.99
N LEU A 244 17.48 9.98 6.96
CA LEU A 244 18.17 9.54 8.16
C LEU A 244 19.56 10.13 8.13
N ASP A 245 19.88 10.96 9.12
CA ASP A 245 21.22 11.51 9.26
C ASP A 245 22.23 10.38 9.44
N ALA A 246 23.28 10.43 8.62
CA ALA A 246 24.43 9.54 8.64
C ALA A 246 25.69 10.38 8.38
N SER A 247 25.69 11.61 8.91
CA SER A 247 26.78 12.55 8.81
C SER A 247 27.86 12.21 9.82
N SER A 248 29.12 12.32 9.43
CA SER A 248 30.27 12.30 10.34
C SER A 248 31.17 13.50 10.03
N GLY A 249 31.41 14.35 11.04
CA GLY A 249 32.27 15.53 10.89
C GLY A 249 31.80 16.44 9.74
N GLU A 250 32.63 16.58 8.70
CA GLU A 250 32.44 17.51 7.58
C GLU A 250 31.44 17.06 6.51
N GLN A 251 31.04 15.78 6.45
CA GLN A 251 30.16 15.29 5.39
C GLN A 251 28.71 15.18 5.87
N GLN A 252 27.85 16.09 5.39
CA GLN A 252 26.40 15.94 5.56
C GLN A 252 25.84 14.91 4.57
N ARG A 253 25.68 13.67 5.03
CA ARG A 253 25.07 12.58 4.25
C ARG A 253 23.85 12.03 4.95
N HIS A 254 22.80 11.78 4.17
CA HIS A 254 21.64 11.04 4.67
C HIS A 254 21.66 9.62 4.10
N ARG A 255 21.51 8.61 4.97
CA ARG A 255 21.40 7.21 4.54
C ARG A 255 19.97 6.86 4.13
N LEU A 256 19.83 5.77 3.36
CA LEU A 256 18.54 5.20 3.04
C LEU A 256 17.89 4.58 4.29
N SER A 257 16.66 5.01 4.62
CA SER A 257 15.84 4.27 5.58
C SER A 257 15.36 2.96 4.99
N ARG A 258 15.68 1.83 5.65
CA ARG A 258 15.10 0.50 5.39
C ARG A 258 13.84 0.21 6.24
N ALA A 259 13.46 1.14 7.13
CA ALA A 259 12.25 1.08 7.95
C ALA A 259 11.03 1.79 7.31
N GLY A 260 9.82 1.52 7.80
CA GLY A 260 8.58 2.14 7.30
C GLY A 260 7.82 1.32 6.25
N ASN A 261 6.65 1.81 5.82
CA ASN A 261 5.76 1.12 4.89
C ASN A 261 6.35 1.10 3.47
N ARG A 262 6.84 -0.09 3.07
CA ARG A 262 7.50 -0.33 1.79
C ARG A 262 6.56 -0.22 0.59
N ARG A 263 5.27 -0.48 0.75
CA ARG A 263 4.28 -0.35 -0.34
C ARG A 263 4.06 1.10 -0.72
N ILE A 264 3.90 1.96 0.27
CA ILE A 264 3.76 3.41 0.04
C ILE A 264 5.07 3.99 -0.49
N ASN A 265 6.21 3.55 0.04
CA ASN A 265 7.51 3.94 -0.47
C ASN A 265 7.72 3.56 -1.94
N ARG A 266 7.27 2.37 -2.35
CA ARG A 266 7.25 1.91 -3.75
C ARG A 266 6.31 2.76 -4.60
N THR A 267 5.11 3.07 -4.10
CA THR A 267 4.14 3.93 -4.81
C THR A 267 4.73 5.31 -5.11
N LEU A 268 5.35 5.95 -4.12
CA LEU A 268 6.06 7.23 -4.29
C LEU A 268 7.26 7.11 -5.24
N HIS A 269 7.95 5.97 -5.25
CA HIS A 269 9.04 5.73 -6.20
C HIS A 269 8.52 5.63 -7.64
N ILE A 270 7.45 4.87 -7.87
CA ILE A 270 6.83 4.73 -9.19
C ILE A 270 6.33 6.10 -9.67
N MET A 271 5.65 6.85 -8.80
CA MET A 271 5.24 8.23 -9.08
C MET A 271 6.43 9.07 -9.55
N GLY A 272 7.53 9.07 -8.79
CA GLY A 272 8.74 9.81 -9.16
C GLY A 272 9.35 9.35 -10.49
N VAL A 273 9.47 8.04 -10.73
CA VAL A 273 9.99 7.50 -11.99
C VAL A 273 9.14 7.94 -13.18
N VAL A 274 7.82 8.02 -13.04
CA VAL A 274 6.94 8.53 -14.10
C VAL A 274 7.17 10.03 -14.30
N GLN A 275 7.20 10.83 -13.23
CA GLN A 275 7.45 12.27 -13.35
C GLN A 275 8.77 12.63 -14.04
N LEU A 276 9.82 11.80 -13.91
CA LEU A 276 11.12 12.05 -14.54
C LEU A 276 11.15 11.80 -16.05
N ARG A 277 10.15 11.10 -16.59
CA ARG A 277 10.04 10.82 -18.03
C ARG A 277 9.51 12.02 -18.82
N ASP A 278 8.77 12.90 -18.15
CA ASP A 278 8.08 14.04 -18.74
C ASP A 278 8.63 15.37 -18.17
N PRO A 279 8.47 16.50 -18.87
CA PRO A 279 8.87 17.83 -18.38
C PRO A 279 7.92 18.30 -17.26
N THR A 280 8.14 17.80 -16.05
CA THR A 280 7.31 18.07 -14.87
C THR A 280 8.05 18.89 -13.83
N ALA A 281 7.31 19.48 -12.87
CA ALA A 281 7.94 20.13 -11.72
C ALA A 281 8.84 19.16 -10.90
N GLY A 282 8.50 17.87 -10.88
CA GLY A 282 9.34 16.84 -10.26
C GLY A 282 10.67 16.63 -10.97
N ARG A 283 10.68 16.72 -12.31
CA ARG A 283 11.91 16.70 -13.12
C ARG A 283 12.79 17.91 -12.81
N VAL A 284 12.21 19.10 -12.75
CA VAL A 284 12.94 20.33 -12.35
C VAL A 284 13.58 20.19 -10.97
N HIS A 285 12.84 19.66 -9.99
CA HIS A 285 13.38 19.41 -8.64
C HIS A 285 14.56 18.43 -8.66
N PHE A 286 14.43 17.33 -9.40
CA PHE A 286 15.48 16.31 -9.49
C PHE A 286 16.74 16.85 -10.18
N ASP A 287 16.57 17.53 -11.32
CA ASP A 287 17.67 18.11 -12.09
C ASP A 287 18.36 19.22 -11.29
N GLY A 288 17.62 20.04 -10.54
CA GLY A 288 18.19 21.03 -9.61
C GLY A 288 19.04 20.38 -8.51
N LYS A 289 18.63 19.23 -7.95
CA LYS A 289 19.48 18.49 -6.99
C LYS A 289 20.71 17.89 -7.65
N LYS A 290 20.61 17.44 -8.90
CA LYS A 290 21.77 16.96 -9.69
C LYS A 290 22.75 18.10 -9.99
N ALA A 291 22.26 19.28 -10.37
CA ALA A 291 23.07 20.47 -10.60
C ALA A 291 23.77 20.94 -9.31
N ALA A 292 23.13 20.79 -8.15
CA ALA A 292 23.73 21.02 -6.84
C ALA A 292 24.73 19.93 -6.38
N GLY A 293 25.25 19.09 -7.29
CA GLY A 293 26.28 18.09 -7.02
C GLY A 293 25.80 16.78 -6.38
N LYS A 294 24.49 16.57 -6.18
CA LYS A 294 24.00 15.33 -5.56
C LYS A 294 24.05 14.15 -6.52
N THR A 295 24.31 12.96 -6.00
CA THR A 295 24.18 11.72 -6.77
C THR A 295 22.73 11.48 -7.19
N SER A 296 22.51 10.69 -8.25
CA SER A 296 21.15 10.36 -8.71
C SER A 296 20.30 9.68 -7.63
N MET A 297 20.93 8.90 -6.74
CA MET A 297 20.24 8.27 -5.60
C MET A 297 19.84 9.28 -4.52
N GLU A 298 20.68 10.26 -4.23
CA GLU A 298 20.37 11.32 -3.26
C GLU A 298 19.31 12.29 -3.81
N ALA A 299 19.40 12.64 -5.08
CA ALA A 299 18.38 13.42 -5.79
C ALA A 299 17.03 12.69 -5.76
N MET A 300 17.00 11.40 -6.08
CA MET A 300 15.78 10.57 -6.00
C MET A 300 15.23 10.50 -4.56
N ARG A 301 16.09 10.41 -3.55
CA ARG A 301 15.66 10.37 -2.14
C ARG A 301 15.01 11.70 -1.73
N SER A 302 15.64 12.82 -2.04
CA SER A 302 15.08 14.15 -1.82
C SER A 302 13.77 14.35 -2.58
N PHE A 303 13.70 13.87 -3.83
CA PHE A 303 12.50 13.96 -4.63
C PHE A 303 11.34 13.14 -4.04
N LYS A 304 11.58 11.89 -3.61
CA LYS A 304 10.55 11.10 -2.92
C LYS A 304 10.06 11.74 -1.62
N ARG A 305 10.94 12.42 -0.87
CA ARG A 305 10.55 13.21 0.30
C ARG A 305 9.61 14.37 -0.08
N CYS A 306 9.87 15.03 -1.21
CA CYS A 306 8.99 16.06 -1.77
C CYS A 306 7.63 15.46 -2.17
N LEU A 307 7.60 14.35 -2.92
CA LEU A 307 6.36 13.67 -3.30
C LEU A 307 5.54 13.21 -2.08
N SER A 308 6.20 12.77 -1.01
CA SER A 308 5.56 12.44 0.27
C SER A 308 4.81 13.66 0.87
N ASN A 309 5.39 14.86 0.79
CA ASN A 309 4.73 16.09 1.25
C ASN A 309 3.50 16.42 0.38
N VAL A 310 3.64 16.30 -0.94
CA VAL A 310 2.55 16.56 -1.89
C VAL A 310 1.37 15.62 -1.62
N VAL A 311 1.62 14.33 -1.47
CA VAL A 311 0.59 13.33 -1.15
C VAL A 311 -0.07 13.63 0.18
N HIS A 312 0.70 13.91 1.23
CA HIS A 312 0.16 14.26 2.55
C HIS A 312 -0.76 15.48 2.49
N ALA A 313 -0.32 16.55 1.82
CA ALA A 313 -1.12 17.76 1.63
C ALA A 313 -2.39 17.48 0.83
N ARG A 314 -2.31 16.67 -0.22
CA ARG A 314 -3.46 16.28 -1.06
C ARG A 314 -4.51 15.50 -0.26
N MET A 315 -4.08 14.50 0.51
CA MET A 315 -4.98 13.70 1.34
C MET A 315 -5.64 14.52 2.44
N LEU A 316 -4.91 15.45 3.06
CA LEU A 316 -5.49 16.41 4.01
C LEU A 316 -6.54 17.31 3.34
N ALA A 317 -6.27 17.80 2.13
CA ALA A 317 -7.23 18.62 1.39
C ALA A 317 -8.49 17.83 0.98
N ASP A 318 -8.33 16.58 0.55
CA ASP A 318 -9.45 15.66 0.27
C ASP A 318 -10.32 15.49 1.52
N GLN A 319 -9.71 15.18 2.66
CA GLN A 319 -10.46 14.91 3.90
C GLN A 319 -11.19 16.15 4.43
N LYS A 320 -10.55 17.34 4.39
CA LYS A 320 -11.20 18.61 4.73
C LYS A 320 -12.39 18.93 3.83
N ARG A 321 -12.32 18.62 2.53
CA ARG A 321 -13.46 18.79 1.62
C ARG A 321 -14.61 17.86 1.96
N CYS A 322 -14.31 16.60 2.27
CA CYS A 322 -15.33 15.64 2.70
C CYS A 322 -16.00 16.08 4.01
N GLU A 323 -15.24 16.62 4.96
CA GLU A 323 -15.78 17.14 6.23
C GLU A 323 -16.64 18.40 6.01
N ALA A 324 -16.20 19.33 5.15
CA ALA A 324 -16.93 20.54 4.83
C ALA A 324 -18.22 20.30 4.05
N ALA A 325 -18.27 19.20 3.28
CA ALA A 325 -19.44 18.75 2.53
C ALA A 325 -20.44 17.93 3.39
N GLY A 326 -20.13 17.64 4.65
CA GLY A 326 -21.07 17.03 5.60
C GLY A 326 -22.25 17.97 5.92
N PRO A 327 -23.43 17.44 6.29
CA PRO A 327 -24.64 18.23 6.44
C PRO A 327 -24.48 19.21 7.61
N ARG A 328 -24.26 20.49 7.29
CA ARG A 328 -24.50 21.60 8.22
C ARG A 328 -26.02 21.83 8.28
N GLY A 329 -26.69 21.11 9.18
CA GLY A 329 -28.08 21.31 9.52
C GLY A 329 -28.34 20.82 10.95
N HIS A 330 -28.34 21.78 11.89
CA HIS A 330 -28.88 21.82 13.25
C HIS A 330 -28.89 20.56 14.17
N SER A 331 -28.57 20.81 15.44
CA SER A 331 -28.66 19.89 16.58
C SER A 331 -30.05 19.27 16.73
N GLY A 332 -30.12 17.95 16.58
CA GLY A 332 -31.26 17.12 16.95
C GLY A 332 -30.79 15.68 17.18
N THR A 333 -30.91 15.24 18.43
CA THR A 333 -30.50 13.94 18.97
C THR A 333 -31.07 12.76 18.18
N THR A 334 -30.25 11.92 17.55
CA THR A 334 -30.40 10.45 17.53
C THR A 334 -29.10 9.79 17.02
N ASP A 335 -28.55 8.86 17.81
CA ASP A 335 -27.44 7.98 17.40
C ASP A 335 -27.88 7.07 16.26
N ALA A 336 -27.29 7.24 15.08
CA ALA A 336 -27.32 6.26 13.99
C ALA A 336 -25.98 6.29 13.21
N PRO A 337 -25.45 5.12 12.78
CA PRO A 337 -24.13 5.02 12.19
C PRO A 337 -24.07 5.75 10.84
N ARG A 338 -22.94 6.42 10.59
CA ARG A 338 -22.64 7.20 9.38
C ARG A 338 -22.73 6.31 8.12
N VAL A 339 -23.90 6.26 7.50
CA VAL A 339 -24.08 5.78 6.13
C VAL A 339 -23.75 6.96 5.20
N TRP A 340 -22.64 6.86 4.47
CA TRP A 340 -22.28 7.84 3.45
C TRP A 340 -23.37 7.87 2.37
N CYS A 341 -24.01 9.04 2.24
CA CYS A 341 -25.16 9.23 1.37
C CYS A 341 -24.73 9.22 -0.11
N ARG A 342 -25.31 8.28 -0.88
CA ARG A 342 -25.31 8.32 -2.35
C ARG A 342 -26.18 9.48 -2.82
N SER A 343 -25.62 10.49 -3.49
CA SER A 343 -26.27 11.13 -4.64
C SER A 343 -25.42 12.18 -5.38
N ARG A 344 -25.34 11.97 -6.70
CA ARG A 344 -25.29 12.91 -7.85
C ARG A 344 -24.40 14.17 -7.82
N CYS A 345 -23.40 14.11 -8.69
CA CYS A 345 -23.12 15.01 -9.82
C CYS A 345 -23.15 16.53 -9.61
N LEU A 346 -22.03 17.19 -9.91
CA LEU A 346 -21.91 18.22 -10.97
C LEU A 346 -20.42 18.55 -11.19
N SER A 347 -20.00 18.61 -12.45
CA SER A 347 -18.67 18.98 -12.93
C SER A 347 -18.33 20.45 -12.62
N PRO A 348 -17.02 20.80 -12.57
CA PRO A 348 -16.63 21.99 -13.33
C PRO A 348 -15.33 21.87 -14.12
N SER A 349 -15.29 22.71 -15.15
CA SER A 349 -14.28 23.00 -16.18
C SER A 349 -12.90 23.44 -15.66
N PRO A 350 -11.85 23.40 -16.51
CA PRO A 350 -10.46 23.52 -16.07
C PRO A 350 -10.04 24.99 -15.89
N GLY A 351 -9.45 25.30 -14.74
CA GLY A 351 -8.91 26.63 -14.44
C GLY A 351 -7.82 26.59 -13.38
N ARG A 352 -6.56 26.67 -13.86
CA ARG A 352 -5.42 27.40 -13.26
C ARG A 352 -5.05 27.06 -11.80
N LEU A 353 -4.02 26.23 -11.63
CA LEU A 353 -3.19 26.16 -10.41
C LEU A 353 -1.71 26.16 -10.78
N GLU A 354 -1.20 27.33 -11.15
CA GLU A 354 0.21 27.66 -10.97
C GLU A 354 0.41 28.14 -9.53
N GLY A 355 1.50 27.70 -8.88
CA GLY A 355 1.94 28.26 -7.61
C GLY A 355 1.62 27.43 -6.37
N LEU A 356 2.25 26.25 -6.23
CA LEU A 356 2.36 25.60 -4.92
C LEU A 356 3.59 24.69 -4.82
N ILE A 357 4.76 25.20 -5.23
CA ILE A 357 6.07 24.61 -4.92
C ILE A 357 7.08 25.74 -4.69
N VAL A 358 6.88 26.53 -3.63
CA VAL A 358 7.96 27.30 -2.98
C VAL A 358 7.66 27.33 -1.48
N ALA A 359 8.36 26.50 -0.71
CA ALA A 359 8.73 26.60 0.71
C ALA A 359 9.16 25.23 1.27
#